data_AF-A0A4R6YGS3-F1
#
_entry.id   AF-A0A4R6YGS3-F1
#
_cell.length_a   1.000
_cell.length_b   1.000
_cell.length_c   1.000
_cell.angle_alpha   90.00
_cell.angle_beta   90.00
_cell.angle_gamma   90.00
#
_symmetry.space_group_name_H-M   'P 1'
#
loop_
_entity.id
_entity.type
_entity.pdbx_description
1 polymer ?
#
loop_
_entity_poly.entity_id
_entity_poly.type
_entity_poly.pdbx_seq_one_letter_code
_entity_poly.pdbx_strand_id
1 'polypeptide(L)' 'MWHLKLVVCIVYDLFDFTLGRLLFPVPFAGEIVGCALCAGLFGTKGMYYGLEAFDFTEVFDGFIPTATIIAIMNKPG' A
#
# COMPACT_ATOMS: atom_id res chain seq x y z
N MET A 1 1.44 -19.08 -0.96
CA MET A 1 0.11 -18.51 -0.61
C MET A 1 -0.05 -17.10 -1.20
N TRP A 2 -0.04 -16.96 -2.53
CA TRP A 2 -0.12 -15.62 -3.15
C TRP A 2 -1.51 -14.99 -2.98
N HIS A 3 -2.58 -15.77 -3.14
CA HIS A 3 -3.96 -15.28 -2.97
C HIS A 3 -4.21 -14.65 -1.60
N LEU A 4 -3.64 -15.20 -0.53
CA LEU A 4 -3.74 -14.61 0.81
C LEU A 4 -3.06 -13.23 0.86
N LYS A 5 -1.85 -13.11 0.28
CA LYS A 5 -1.15 -11.83 0.19
C LYS A 5 -1.93 -10.81 -0.62
N LEU A 6 -2.54 -11.24 -1.73
CA LEU A 6 -3.42 -10.39 -2.54
C LEU A 6 -4.62 -9.89 -1.73
N VAL A 7 -5.31 -10.78 -1.00
CA VAL A 7 -6.46 -10.39 -0.16
C VAL A 7 -6.03 -9.40 0.91
N VAL A 8 -4.89 -9.60 1.56
CA VAL A 8 -4.34 -8.65 2.55
C VAL A 8 -4.11 -7.28 1.92
N CYS A 9 -3.51 -7.22 0.73
CA CYS A 9 -3.28 -5.97 0.02
C CYS A 9 -4.58 -5.25 -0.37
N ILE A 10 -5.58 -5.98 -0.86
CA ILE A 10 -6.89 -5.41 -1.20
C ILE A 10 -7.56 -4.83 0.05
N VAL A 11 -7.54 -5.56 1.16
CA VAL A 11 -8.12 -5.09 2.43
C VAL A 11 -7.35 -3.86 2.93
N TYR A 12 -6.02 -3.87 2.83
CA TYR A 12 -5.21 -2.72 3.22
C TYR A 12 -5.52 -1.48 2.38
N ASP A 13 -5.54 -1.58 1.05
CA ASP A 13 -5.86 -0.44 0.18
C ASP A 13 -7.27 0.10 0.45
N LEU A 14 -8.25 -0.76 0.80
CA LEU A 14 -9.59 -0.31 1.22
C LEU A 14 -9.57 0.44 2.55
N PHE A 15 -8.74 0.01 3.50
CA PHE A 15 -8.54 0.73 4.76
C PHE A 15 -7.82 2.05 4.54
N ASP A 16 -6.79 2.07 3.71
CA ASP A 16 -6.03 3.28 3.40
C ASP A 16 -6.91 4.33 2.69
N PHE A 17 -7.72 3.88 1.72
CA PHE A 17 -8.73 4.69 1.04
C PHE A 17 -9.75 5.35 1.99
N THR A 18 -10.14 4.65 3.07
CA THR A 18 -11.24 5.09 3.96
C THR A 18 -10.77 5.76 5.25
N LEU A 19 -9.65 5.29 5.80
CA LEU A 19 -9.12 5.69 7.11
C LEU A 19 -7.83 6.48 6.99
N GLY A 20 -7.09 6.40 5.89
CA GLY A 20 -5.81 7.09 5.74
C GLY A 20 -5.93 8.59 6.00
N ARG A 21 -6.98 9.20 5.41
CA ARG A 21 -7.33 10.63 5.58
C ARG A 21 -7.86 11.01 6.96
N LEU A 22 -8.30 10.06 7.79
CA LEU A 22 -8.92 10.31 9.11
C LEU A 22 -7.98 9.94 10.28
N LEU A 23 -7.18 8.88 10.14
CA LEU A 23 -6.40 8.26 11.20
C LEU A 23 -4.90 8.61 11.16
N PHE A 24 -4.37 9.17 10.07
CA PHE A 24 -2.97 9.60 9.98
C PHE A 24 -2.86 11.13 9.91
N PRO A 25 -3.04 11.85 11.02
CA PRO A 25 -2.74 13.30 11.09
C PRO A 25 -1.25 13.60 10.98
N VAL A 26 -0.41 12.56 10.97
CA VAL A 26 1.05 12.64 10.85
C VAL A 26 1.39 12.36 9.38
N PRO A 27 2.02 13.33 8.67
CA PRO A 27 2.47 13.13 7.30
C PRO A 27 3.33 11.87 7.17
N PHE A 28 3.17 11.12 6.08
CA PHE A 28 3.93 9.92 5.73
C PHE A 28 3.68 8.67 6.60
N ALA A 29 2.77 8.71 7.57
CA ALA A 29 2.54 7.56 8.44
C ALA A 29 1.87 6.38 7.70
N GLY A 30 0.94 6.66 6.78
CA GLY A 30 0.28 5.63 5.96
C GLY A 30 1.28 4.93 5.04
N GLU A 31 2.18 5.70 4.46
CA GLU A 31 3.18 5.25 3.49
C GLU A 31 4.28 4.43 4.15
N ILE A 32 4.66 4.77 5.39
CA ILE A 32 5.56 3.94 6.20
C ILE A 32 4.90 2.59 6.51
N VAL A 33 3.63 2.59 6.92
CA VAL A 33 2.88 1.35 7.22
C VAL A 33 2.71 0.50 5.97
N GLY A 34 2.33 1.10 4.84
CA GLY A 34 2.14 0.41 3.57
C GLY A 34 3.46 -0.12 3.00
N CYS A 35 4.56 0.63 3.11
CA CYS A 35 5.91 0.15 2.82
C CYS A 35 6.28 -1.05 3.68
N ALA A 36 6.09 -0.97 5.00
CA ALA A 36 6.43 -2.06 5.90
C ALA A 36 5.60 -3.32 5.61
N LEU A 37 4.30 -3.16 5.37
CA LEU A 37 3.39 -4.25 4.99
C LEU A 37 3.86 -4.90 3.68
N CYS A 38 4.01 -4.11 2.62
CA CYS A 38 4.38 -4.61 1.31
C CYS A 38 5.79 -5.22 1.33
N ALA A 39 6.74 -4.64 2.08
CA ALA A 39 8.07 -5.19 2.24
C ALA A 39 8.06 -6.53 2.99
N GLY A 40 7.22 -6.65 4.02
CA GLY A 40 7.01 -7.93 4.71
C GLY A 40 6.40 -9.00 3.81
N LEU A 41 5.49 -8.63 2.90
CA LEU A 41 4.81 -9.56 2.01
C LEU A 41 5.62 -9.92 0.75
N PHE A 42 6.38 -8.98 0.19
CA PHE A 42 7.02 -9.11 -1.13
C PHE A 42 8.52 -8.76 -1.15
N GLY A 43 9.15 -8.53 0.01
CA GLY A 43 10.57 -8.20 0.12
C GLY A 43 10.88 -6.82 -0.43
N THR A 44 12.03 -6.66 -1.10
CA THR A 44 12.47 -5.35 -1.64
C THR A 44 11.50 -4.74 -2.63
N LYS A 45 10.71 -5.55 -3.34
CA LYS A 45 9.66 -5.07 -4.25
C LYS A 45 8.50 -4.39 -3.52
N GLY A 46 8.34 -4.64 -2.22
CA GLY A 46 7.38 -3.91 -1.41
C GLY A 46 7.75 -2.46 -1.15
N MET A 47 9.03 -2.09 -1.30
CA MET A 47 9.50 -0.71 -1.12
C MET A 47 8.95 0.23 -2.19
N TYR A 48 8.43 -0.29 -3.31
CA TYR A 48 7.74 0.52 -4.31
C TYR A 48 6.47 1.18 -3.79
N TYR A 49 5.93 0.73 -2.65
CA TYR A 49 4.82 1.41 -1.98
C TYR A 49 5.21 2.86 -1.60
N GLY A 50 6.49 3.11 -1.30
CA GLY A 50 6.98 4.43 -0.93
C GLY A 50 6.91 5.47 -2.05
N LEU A 51 6.51 5.06 -3.25
CA LEU A 51 6.18 6.00 -4.33
C LEU A 51 4.94 6.85 -3.99
N GLU A 52 4.06 6.37 -3.12
CA GLU A 52 2.91 7.14 -2.64
C GLU A 52 3.31 8.40 -1.86
N ALA A 53 4.48 8.38 -1.21
CA ALA A 53 5.02 9.55 -0.53
C ALA A 53 5.36 10.73 -1.47
N PHE A 54 5.35 10.52 -2.81
CA PHE A 54 5.48 11.60 -3.79
C PHE A 54 4.14 12.29 -4.12
N ASP A 55 3.00 11.75 -3.69
CA ASP A 55 1.72 12.45 -3.77
C ASP A 55 1.51 13.38 -2.57
N PHE A 56 2.28 14.46 -2.54
CA PHE A 56 2.17 15.51 -1.50
C PHE A 56 0.79 16.21 -1.46
N THR A 57 -0.08 15.94 -2.44
CA THR A 57 -1.43 16.51 -2.50
C THR A 57 -2.49 15.59 -1.92
N GLU A 58 -2.17 14.32 -1.63
CA GLU A 58 -3.08 13.30 -1.09
C GLU A 58 -4.31 13.04 -2.00
N VAL A 59 -4.25 13.53 -3.25
CA VAL A 59 -5.35 13.44 -4.23
C VAL A 59 -5.40 12.05 -4.86
N PHE A 60 -4.22 11.51 -5.19
CA PHE A 60 -4.02 10.19 -5.77
C PHE A 60 -3.83 9.09 -4.71
N ASP A 61 -3.30 9.44 -3.54
CA ASP A 61 -3.09 8.55 -2.40
C ASP A 61 -4.41 7.92 -1.93
N GLY A 62 -5.49 8.69 -1.98
CA GLY A 62 -6.84 8.18 -1.77
C GLY A 62 -7.48 7.48 -2.96
N PHE A 63 -6.76 6.87 -3.91
CA PHE A 63 -7.39 6.08 -4.98
C PHE A 63 -6.53 4.98 -5.59
N ILE A 64 -5.21 5.12 -5.58
CA ILE A 64 -4.34 4.12 -6.22
C ILE A 64 -4.21 2.91 -5.28
N PRO A 65 -4.64 1.70 -5.69
CA PRO A 65 -4.51 0.52 -4.85
C PRO A 65 -3.09 -0.06 -4.96
N THR A 66 -2.11 0.68 -4.43
CA THR A 66 -0.68 0.41 -4.66
C THR A 66 -0.25 -0.92 -4.08
N ALA A 67 -0.74 -1.32 -2.90
CA ALA A 67 -0.42 -2.63 -2.34
C ALA A 67 -0.94 -3.76 -3.25
N THR A 68 -2.16 -3.61 -3.77
CA THR A 68 -2.77 -4.57 -4.70
C THR A 68 -2.00 -4.66 -6.01
N ILE A 69 -1.55 -3.53 -6.57
CA ILE A 69 -0.71 -3.51 -7.78
C ILE A 69 0.59 -4.26 -7.53
N ILE A 70 1.28 -4.00 -6.41
CA ILE A 70 2.50 -4.71 -6.03
C ILE A 70 2.25 -6.21 -5.91
N ALA A 71 1.12 -6.62 -5.32
CA ALA A 71 0.74 -8.02 -5.22
C ALA A 71 0.55 -8.67 -6.60
N ILE A 72 -0.16 -8.00 -7.52
CA ILE A 72 -0.37 -8.47 -8.89
C ILE A 72 0.96 -8.63 -9.65
N MET A 73 1.86 -7.66 -9.54
CA MET A 73 3.20 -7.71 -10.16
C MET A 73 4.09 -8.84 -9.61
N ASN A 74 3.76 -9.36 -8.42
CA ASN A 74 4.46 -10.45 -7.75
C ASN A 74 3.72 -11.78 -7.80
N LYS A 75 2.74 -11.91 -8.69
CA LYS A 75 2.09 -13.20 -8.94
C LYS A 75 3.13 -14.21 -9.44
N PRO A 76 3.29 -15.37 -8.77
CA PRO A 76 4.13 -16.44 -9.30
C PRO A 76 3.55 -16.95 -10.62
N GLY A 77 4.43 -17.16 -11.60
CA GLY A 77 4.09 -17.71 -12.91
C GLY A 77 3.66 -19.17 -12.85
#